data_AF-A0A3D1DGA2-F1
#
_entry.id   AF-A0A3D1DGA2-F1
#
_cell.length_a   1.000
_cell.length_b   1.000
_cell.length_c   1.000
_cell.angle_alpha   90.00
_cell.angle_beta   90.00
_cell.angle_gamma   90.00
#
_symmetry.space_group_name_H-M   'P 1'
#
loop_
_entity.id
_entity.type
_entity.pdbx_description
1 polymer ?
#
loop_
_entity_poly.entity_id
_entity_poly.type
_entity_poly.pdbx_seq_one_letter_code
_entity_poly.pdbx_strand_id
1 'polypeptide(L)'
;IRILFKDSNRDQPLVLVPGSPDAVANSVTTPNNSSPTASMFSVNGGTLELVGGRFQLQEPGGPAWFLRVTDGHFVIRDCSLLGPRGSASTLGGLIDVNGSTTIGSGRILGSFLAGGGSLIRTQCQHRSLLVTDSLLFSTGKVFDLDLSTSRRSCLDIRRSTLSGGESVFNLRATEPGISDANPTDRRPLDLFIDETVFAAGISSTHDGEPQAAIISIRKQVLDAGLLRWWGAHNGFTPLRRQYLVDPGRPTPSERWGTARHFASLFPSPHRIRPLDGPRAIPLATPLPKATQLRPTHFRIAATSLGLKWAPGGRPIGADLDKLDAQLGTVGPPPNSQPGERPDF
;
A
#
# COMPACT_ATOMS: atom_id res chain seq x y z
N ILE A 1 8.70 14.31 -17.20
CA ILE A 1 8.25 15.57 -16.56
C ILE A 1 8.50 15.47 -15.07
N ARG A 2 9.08 16.53 -14.47
CA ARG A 2 9.27 16.64 -13.01
C ARG A 2 8.52 17.87 -12.52
N ILE A 3 7.66 17.70 -11.52
CA ILE A 3 6.88 18.75 -10.89
C ILE A 3 7.31 18.86 -9.43
N LEU A 4 7.86 20.02 -9.07
CA LEU A 4 8.35 20.31 -7.73
C LEU A 4 7.38 21.28 -7.04
N PHE A 5 6.77 20.82 -5.96
CA PHE A 5 5.91 21.65 -5.13
C PHE A 5 6.77 22.25 -4.02
N LYS A 6 6.83 23.59 -3.98
CA LYS A 6 7.50 24.34 -2.92
C LYS A 6 6.45 25.17 -2.19
N ASP A 7 6.44 25.03 -0.88
CA ASP A 7 5.64 25.88 -0.01
C ASP A 7 6.29 27.27 0.03
N SER A 8 5.73 28.22 -0.71
CA SER A 8 6.26 29.59 -0.79
C SER A 8 5.78 30.47 0.37
N ASN A 9 4.62 30.14 0.93
CA ASN A 9 4.01 30.78 2.10
C ASN A 9 3.38 29.67 2.94
N ARG A 10 3.98 29.38 4.10
CA ARG A 10 3.80 28.20 4.98
C ARG A 10 2.37 27.81 5.41
N ASP A 11 1.32 28.42 4.89
CA ASP A 11 -0.01 28.37 5.51
C ASP A 11 -1.09 27.65 4.69
N GLN A 12 -0.91 27.37 3.38
CA GLN A 12 -1.92 26.62 2.64
C GLN A 12 -1.36 25.62 1.59
N PRO A 13 -1.70 24.33 1.69
CA PRO A 13 -1.32 23.32 0.71
C PRO A 13 -2.02 23.57 -0.63
N LEU A 14 -1.35 23.24 -1.74
CA LEU A 14 -1.98 23.20 -3.05
C LEU A 14 -2.99 22.05 -3.11
N VAL A 15 -4.23 22.29 -2.70
CA VAL A 15 -5.34 21.35 -2.87
C VAL A 15 -5.84 21.50 -4.29
N LEU A 16 -5.44 20.59 -5.16
CA LEU A 16 -6.02 20.50 -6.49
C LEU A 16 -7.36 19.74 -6.40
N VAL A 17 -8.44 20.49 -6.39
CA VAL A 17 -9.80 19.97 -6.53
C VAL A 17 -10.12 19.92 -8.03
N PRO A 18 -10.49 18.76 -8.60
CA PRO A 18 -10.98 18.69 -9.97
C PRO A 18 -12.23 19.57 -10.10
N GLY A 19 -12.29 20.43 -11.12
CA GLY A 19 -13.51 21.18 -11.44
C GLY A 19 -14.65 20.23 -11.78
N SER A 20 -15.87 20.56 -11.36
CA SER A 20 -17.07 19.80 -11.68
C SER A 20 -17.21 19.56 -13.19
N PRO A 21 -17.75 18.41 -13.64
CA PRO A 21 -17.91 18.07 -15.07
C PRO A 21 -18.86 18.98 -15.88
N ASP A 22 -19.43 20.04 -15.31
CA ASP A 22 -20.49 20.83 -15.95
C ASP A 22 -20.02 21.72 -17.12
N ALA A 23 -18.77 21.62 -17.54
CA ALA A 23 -18.26 22.33 -18.73
C ALA A 23 -18.19 21.48 -20.02
N VAL A 24 -18.60 20.20 -20.01
CA VAL A 24 -18.68 19.38 -21.24
C VAL A 24 -20.00 18.59 -21.29
N ALA A 25 -21.12 19.28 -21.13
CA ALA A 25 -22.42 18.73 -21.47
C ALA A 25 -22.58 18.71 -22.99
N ASN A 26 -22.32 17.55 -23.62
CA ASN A 26 -23.10 16.97 -24.74
C ASN A 26 -22.43 15.72 -25.31
N SER A 27 -22.61 14.57 -24.64
CA SER A 27 -22.78 13.28 -25.33
C SER A 27 -23.36 12.27 -24.35
N VAL A 28 -24.69 12.15 -24.37
CA VAL A 28 -25.41 11.06 -23.71
C VAL A 28 -25.01 9.76 -24.41
N THR A 29 -24.30 8.88 -23.70
CA THR A 29 -24.28 7.45 -23.98
C THR A 29 -24.38 6.68 -22.66
N THR A 30 -25.10 5.57 -22.75
CA THR A 30 -25.54 4.63 -21.71
C THR A 30 -24.48 4.21 -20.68
N PRO A 31 -24.89 3.77 -19.47
CA PRO A 31 -23.96 3.34 -18.42
C PRO A 31 -23.30 2.02 -18.84
N ASN A 32 -22.09 2.10 -19.38
CA ASN A 32 -21.23 0.94 -19.55
C ASN A 32 -20.68 0.51 -18.17
N ASN A 33 -20.64 -0.80 -17.92
CA ASN A 33 -19.93 -1.48 -16.82
C ASN A 33 -18.39 -1.31 -16.90
N SER A 34 -17.89 -0.15 -17.33
CA SER A 34 -16.48 0.17 -17.34
C SER A 34 -16.05 0.65 -15.96
N SER A 35 -14.97 0.08 -15.41
CA SER A 35 -14.33 0.60 -14.20
C SER A 35 -14.05 2.10 -14.35
N PRO A 36 -14.32 2.94 -13.33
CA PRO A 36 -14.15 4.38 -13.48
C PRO A 36 -12.70 4.71 -13.87
N THR A 37 -12.54 5.37 -15.00
CA THR A 37 -11.25 5.60 -15.66
C THR A 37 -10.65 6.97 -15.37
N ALA A 38 -11.39 7.87 -14.74
CA ALA A 38 -10.90 9.22 -14.46
C ALA A 38 -9.72 9.18 -13.47
N SER A 39 -8.63 9.85 -13.85
CA SER A 39 -7.45 10.05 -13.01
C SER A 39 -7.03 11.51 -13.01
N MET A 40 -6.51 12.01 -11.90
CA MET A 40 -6.02 13.39 -11.81
C MET A 40 -4.77 13.62 -12.66
N PHE A 41 -3.82 12.69 -12.62
CA PHE A 41 -2.65 12.64 -13.50
C PHE A 41 -2.69 11.37 -14.33
N SER A 42 -2.39 11.49 -15.64
CA SER A 42 -2.21 10.36 -16.53
C SER A 42 -0.84 10.42 -17.18
N VAL A 43 -0.13 9.29 -17.17
CA VAL A 43 1.17 9.11 -17.84
C VAL A 43 1.01 8.00 -18.87
N ASN A 44 1.13 8.35 -20.15
CA ASN A 44 1.08 7.39 -21.25
C ASN A 44 2.45 7.39 -21.92
N GLY A 45 3.30 6.43 -21.59
CA GLY A 45 4.72 6.50 -21.92
C GLY A 45 5.47 7.56 -21.11
N GLY A 46 6.80 7.44 -21.05
CA GLY A 46 7.66 8.43 -20.40
C GLY A 46 7.67 8.36 -18.86
N THR A 47 7.92 9.49 -18.20
CA THR A 47 8.13 9.54 -16.74
C THR A 47 7.50 10.77 -16.10
N LEU A 48 6.79 10.58 -14.99
CA LEU A 48 6.33 11.65 -14.10
C LEU A 48 7.02 11.56 -12.74
N GLU A 49 7.64 12.65 -12.31
CA GLU A 49 8.14 12.79 -10.93
C GLU A 49 7.38 13.91 -10.22
N LEU A 50 6.75 13.59 -9.09
CA LEU A 50 6.12 14.55 -8.17
C LEU A 50 6.97 14.62 -6.90
N VAL A 51 7.33 15.83 -6.48
CA VAL A 51 8.19 16.07 -5.32
C VAL A 51 7.56 17.10 -4.38
N GLY A 52 7.41 16.75 -3.09
CA GLY A 52 6.97 17.69 -2.04
C GLY A 52 5.49 18.03 -2.07
N GLY A 53 4.69 17.37 -2.91
CA GLY A 53 3.29 17.71 -3.11
C GLY A 53 2.39 17.12 -2.02
N ARG A 54 1.35 17.87 -1.64
CA ARG A 54 0.33 17.44 -0.68
C ARG A 54 -1.02 17.49 -1.36
N PHE A 55 -1.69 16.36 -1.47
CA PHE A 55 -2.88 16.20 -2.30
C PHE A 55 -3.97 15.50 -1.51
N GLN A 56 -5.21 15.92 -1.73
CA GLN A 56 -6.39 15.29 -1.15
C GLN A 56 -7.44 15.11 -2.24
N LEU A 57 -7.76 13.87 -2.59
CA LEU A 57 -8.88 13.53 -3.45
C LEU A 57 -10.18 13.62 -2.64
N GLN A 58 -11.18 14.31 -3.19
CA GLN A 58 -12.50 14.47 -2.57
C GLN A 58 -13.52 13.48 -3.15
N GLU A 59 -14.49 13.09 -2.31
CA GLU A 59 -15.75 12.45 -2.71
C GLU A 59 -16.93 13.30 -2.21
N PRO A 60 -18.08 13.32 -2.93
CA PRO A 60 -18.32 12.75 -4.26
C PRO A 60 -17.84 13.65 -5.41
N GLY A 61 -17.54 13.08 -6.58
CA GLY A 61 -17.25 13.81 -7.82
C GLY A 61 -15.77 13.93 -8.22
N GLY A 62 -14.82 13.48 -7.39
CA GLY A 62 -13.40 13.41 -7.74
C GLY A 62 -13.03 12.23 -8.65
N PRO A 63 -11.83 12.24 -9.26
CA PRO A 63 -11.35 11.12 -10.07
C PRO A 63 -11.17 9.88 -9.20
N ALA A 64 -11.42 8.70 -9.78
CA ALA A 64 -11.25 7.43 -9.10
C ALA A 64 -9.79 7.12 -8.75
N TRP A 65 -8.84 7.76 -9.45
CA TRP A 65 -7.40 7.58 -9.24
C TRP A 65 -6.67 8.92 -9.14
N PHE A 66 -5.66 9.00 -8.28
CA PHE A 66 -4.76 10.15 -8.28
C PHE A 66 -3.82 10.09 -9.50
N LEU A 67 -3.21 8.94 -9.74
CA LEU A 67 -2.26 8.72 -10.81
C LEU A 67 -2.61 7.46 -11.59
N ARG A 68 -2.72 7.58 -12.90
CA ARG A 68 -2.72 6.44 -13.82
C ARG A 68 -1.46 6.44 -14.67
N VAL A 69 -0.81 5.28 -14.78
CA VAL A 69 0.40 5.09 -15.59
C VAL A 69 0.17 3.94 -16.55
N THR A 70 0.29 4.21 -17.85
CA THR A 70 0.24 3.22 -18.93
C THR A 70 1.60 3.19 -19.61
N ASP A 71 2.28 2.04 -19.54
CA ASP A 71 3.56 1.82 -20.23
C ASP A 71 4.62 2.92 -19.96
N GLY A 72 4.74 3.34 -18.71
CA GLY A 72 5.65 4.42 -18.30
C GLY A 72 6.21 4.26 -16.88
N HIS A 73 6.78 5.35 -16.38
CA HIS A 73 7.43 5.40 -15.08
C HIS A 73 6.86 6.51 -14.19
N PHE A 74 6.92 6.32 -12.88
CA PHE A 74 6.57 7.36 -11.94
C PHE A 74 7.50 7.41 -10.72
N VAL A 75 7.64 8.60 -10.14
CA VAL A 75 8.33 8.84 -8.87
C VAL A 75 7.45 9.76 -8.03
N ILE A 76 7.06 9.28 -6.85
CA ILE A 76 6.40 10.07 -5.80
C ILE A 76 7.42 10.23 -4.67
N ARG A 77 7.86 11.46 -4.42
CA ARG A 77 8.92 11.74 -3.44
C ARG A 77 8.47 12.80 -2.46
N ASP A 78 8.63 12.53 -1.17
CA ASP A 78 8.29 13.47 -0.09
C ASP A 78 6.87 14.04 -0.24
N CYS A 79 5.92 13.22 -0.70
CA CYS A 79 4.55 13.63 -0.96
C CYS A 79 3.59 13.07 0.09
N SER A 80 2.49 13.80 0.32
CA SER A 80 1.33 13.31 1.07
C SER A 80 0.13 13.17 0.13
N LEU A 81 -0.35 11.94 -0.10
CA LEU A 81 -1.48 11.62 -0.97
C LEU A 81 -2.63 11.06 -0.14
N LEU A 82 -3.70 11.84 0.02
CA LEU A 82 -4.88 11.45 0.77
C LEU A 82 -6.04 11.14 -0.19
N GLY A 83 -6.47 9.89 -0.26
CA GLY A 83 -7.70 9.47 -0.89
C GLY A 83 -8.89 9.44 0.10
N PRO A 84 -10.11 9.22 -0.40
CA PRO A 84 -11.28 8.92 0.43
C PRO A 84 -11.04 7.67 1.28
N ARG A 85 -11.51 7.64 2.54
CA ARG A 85 -11.27 6.55 3.51
C ARG A 85 -12.55 6.00 4.14
N GLY A 86 -13.72 6.44 3.68
CA GLY A 86 -15.02 6.01 4.17
C GLY A 86 -15.51 4.69 3.55
N SER A 87 -16.70 4.26 3.95
CA SER A 87 -17.35 3.02 3.46
C SER A 87 -17.75 3.04 1.97
N ALA A 88 -17.84 4.23 1.35
CA ALA A 88 -18.25 4.41 -0.04
C ALA A 88 -17.14 4.18 -1.08
N SER A 89 -15.87 4.04 -0.67
CA SER A 89 -14.72 4.19 -1.58
C SER A 89 -14.33 2.92 -2.37
N THR A 90 -15.26 2.02 -2.68
CA THR A 90 -14.94 0.66 -3.18
C THR A 90 -14.42 0.62 -4.63
N LEU A 91 -14.56 1.70 -5.40
CA LEU A 91 -14.31 1.71 -6.86
C LEU A 91 -13.04 2.45 -7.30
N GLY A 92 -12.21 2.93 -6.38
CA GLY A 92 -11.02 3.75 -6.67
C GLY A 92 -9.77 3.42 -5.86
N GLY A 93 -8.75 4.27 -6.00
CA GLY A 93 -7.46 4.13 -5.35
C GLY A 93 -6.55 5.34 -5.57
N LEU A 94 -5.25 5.21 -5.29
CA LEU A 94 -4.30 6.30 -5.51
C LEU A 94 -3.53 6.13 -6.82
N ILE A 95 -2.96 4.95 -7.07
CA ILE A 95 -2.08 4.71 -8.21
C ILE A 95 -2.56 3.47 -8.98
N ASP A 96 -2.82 3.64 -10.28
CA ASP A 96 -3.21 2.58 -11.20
C ASP A 96 -2.16 2.43 -12.30
N VAL A 97 -1.48 1.28 -12.32
CA VAL A 97 -0.38 1.02 -13.26
C VAL A 97 -0.77 -0.13 -14.19
N ASN A 98 -0.88 0.20 -15.47
CA ASN A 98 -1.25 -0.74 -16.52
C ASN A 98 -0.25 -0.69 -17.68
N GLY A 99 -0.48 -1.55 -18.68
CA GLY A 99 0.28 -1.57 -19.92
C GLY A 99 0.84 -2.95 -20.24
N SER A 100 1.05 -3.21 -21.53
CA SER A 100 1.32 -4.55 -22.05
C SER A 100 2.64 -4.64 -22.81
N THR A 101 3.32 -3.52 -23.07
CA THR A 101 4.33 -3.46 -24.16
C THR A 101 5.74 -3.08 -23.72
N THR A 102 5.91 -2.34 -22.63
CA THR A 102 7.23 -1.80 -22.22
C THR A 102 7.59 -2.15 -20.79
N ILE A 103 8.85 -1.95 -20.39
CA ILE A 103 9.29 -2.07 -18.98
C ILE A 103 8.84 -0.79 -18.25
N GLY A 104 8.00 -0.94 -17.23
CA GLY A 104 7.53 0.18 -16.39
C GLY A 104 8.17 0.15 -15.00
N SER A 105 8.31 1.31 -14.36
CA SER A 105 8.79 1.36 -12.98
C SER A 105 8.14 2.45 -12.14
N GLY A 106 7.85 2.14 -10.88
CA GLY A 106 7.37 3.08 -9.89
C GLY A 106 8.34 3.26 -8.74
N ARG A 107 8.41 4.46 -8.17
CA ARG A 107 9.14 4.74 -6.93
C ARG A 107 8.29 5.59 -6.01
N ILE A 108 8.21 5.21 -4.74
CA ILE A 108 7.54 5.94 -3.66
C ILE A 108 8.54 6.10 -2.53
N LEU A 109 8.96 7.34 -2.27
CA LEU A 109 10.12 7.64 -1.44
C LEU A 109 9.74 8.69 -0.40
N GLY A 110 9.94 8.39 0.88
CA GLY A 110 9.67 9.37 1.95
C GLY A 110 8.25 9.91 1.96
N SER A 111 7.26 9.11 1.54
CA SER A 111 5.91 9.60 1.24
C SER A 111 4.83 8.96 2.11
N PHE A 112 3.73 9.68 2.32
CA PHE A 112 2.56 9.19 3.02
C PHE A 112 1.39 9.03 2.04
N LEU A 113 0.91 7.81 1.87
CA LEU A 113 -0.24 7.48 1.02
C LEU A 113 -1.34 6.89 1.90
N ALA A 114 -2.53 7.51 1.89
CA ALA A 114 -3.64 7.07 2.72
C ALA A 114 -4.98 7.17 2.00
N GLY A 115 -5.70 6.07 1.87
CA GLY A 115 -6.98 6.02 1.15
C GLY A 115 -7.79 4.77 1.50
N GLY A 116 -8.85 4.52 0.75
CA GLY A 116 -9.62 3.30 0.76
C GLY A 116 -9.54 2.59 -0.58
N GLY A 117 -10.22 1.44 -0.69
CA GLY A 117 -10.09 0.59 -1.87
C GLY A 117 -8.66 0.03 -2.01
N SER A 118 -8.08 0.12 -3.20
CA SER A 118 -6.70 -0.33 -3.47
C SER A 118 -5.77 0.88 -3.62
N LEU A 119 -4.79 1.10 -2.73
CA LEU A 119 -3.90 2.26 -2.90
C LEU A 119 -3.12 2.18 -4.19
N ILE A 120 -2.55 1.01 -4.47
CA ILE A 120 -1.75 0.77 -5.66
C ILE A 120 -2.29 -0.46 -6.35
N ARG A 121 -2.84 -0.28 -7.55
CA ARG A 121 -3.23 -1.37 -8.44
C ARG A 121 -2.21 -1.49 -9.56
N THR A 122 -1.71 -2.69 -9.82
CA THR A 122 -0.76 -2.89 -10.92
C THR A 122 -0.89 -4.26 -11.58
N GLN A 123 -0.76 -4.27 -12.91
CA GLN A 123 -0.48 -5.47 -13.69
C GLN A 123 1.03 -5.79 -13.59
N CYS A 124 1.39 -6.97 -13.10
CA CYS A 124 2.78 -7.34 -12.80
C CYS A 124 3.53 -7.89 -14.03
N GLN A 125 3.49 -7.17 -15.15
CA GLN A 125 4.18 -7.54 -16.38
C GLN A 125 5.39 -6.62 -16.62
N HIS A 126 6.60 -7.11 -16.35
CA HIS A 126 7.84 -6.30 -16.47
C HIS A 126 7.79 -5.00 -15.66
N ARG A 127 7.36 -5.09 -14.40
CA ARG A 127 7.23 -3.93 -13.52
C ARG A 127 8.17 -4.02 -12.33
N SER A 128 8.83 -2.91 -12.02
CA SER A 128 9.57 -2.75 -10.77
C SER A 128 8.96 -1.62 -9.96
N LEU A 129 8.58 -1.90 -8.71
CA LEU A 129 8.08 -0.88 -7.79
C LEU A 129 8.97 -0.84 -6.56
N LEU A 130 9.50 0.34 -6.24
CA LEU A 130 10.29 0.59 -5.05
C LEU A 130 9.49 1.47 -4.08
N VAL A 131 9.37 1.05 -2.83
CA VAL A 131 8.79 1.83 -1.74
C VAL A 131 9.81 1.95 -0.63
N THR A 132 10.14 3.16 -0.20
CA THR A 132 11.17 3.36 0.81
C THR A 132 10.85 4.52 1.73
N ASP A 133 11.11 4.35 3.03
CA ASP A 133 10.91 5.38 4.06
C ASP A 133 9.47 5.95 4.04
N SER A 134 8.47 5.12 3.73
CA SER A 134 7.11 5.55 3.42
C SER A 134 6.05 4.87 4.28
N LEU A 135 4.92 5.54 4.49
CA LEU A 135 3.73 4.98 5.12
C LEU A 135 2.63 4.81 4.09
N LEU A 136 2.17 3.57 3.90
CA LEU A 136 1.04 3.26 3.02
C LEU A 136 -0.10 2.67 3.86
N PHE A 137 -1.22 3.40 3.90
CA PHE A 137 -2.41 3.05 4.67
C PHE A 137 -3.64 2.91 3.76
N SER A 138 -4.30 1.75 3.81
CA SER A 138 -5.57 1.50 3.12
C SER A 138 -6.62 0.99 4.08
N THR A 139 -7.87 1.46 3.97
CA THR A 139 -9.00 0.75 4.59
C THR A 139 -9.38 -0.53 3.84
N GLY A 140 -8.89 -0.72 2.61
CA GLY A 140 -9.00 -1.95 1.84
C GLY A 140 -7.63 -2.62 1.68
N LYS A 141 -7.08 -2.56 0.46
CA LYS A 141 -5.83 -3.20 0.04
C LYS A 141 -4.72 -2.15 -0.13
N VAL A 142 -3.50 -2.45 0.33
CA VAL A 142 -2.36 -1.56 0.03
C VAL A 142 -1.91 -1.77 -1.41
N PHE A 143 -1.60 -3.01 -1.77
CA PHE A 143 -1.22 -3.41 -3.12
C PHE A 143 -2.24 -4.40 -3.67
N ASP A 144 -2.77 -4.13 -4.86
CA ASP A 144 -3.60 -5.04 -5.64
C ASP A 144 -2.87 -5.41 -6.93
N LEU A 145 -2.27 -6.60 -6.91
CA LEU A 145 -1.29 -7.06 -7.89
C LEU A 145 -1.90 -8.15 -8.76
N ASP A 146 -1.98 -7.89 -10.05
CA ASP A 146 -2.43 -8.88 -11.03
C ASP A 146 -1.23 -9.63 -11.63
N LEU A 147 -1.17 -10.92 -11.38
CA LEU A 147 -0.12 -11.85 -11.81
C LEU A 147 -0.52 -12.64 -13.08
N SER A 148 -1.70 -12.39 -13.65
CA SER A 148 -2.24 -13.16 -14.78
C SER A 148 -1.33 -13.13 -16.01
N THR A 149 -0.65 -11.99 -16.23
CA THR A 149 0.33 -11.80 -17.30
C THR A 149 1.76 -11.67 -16.76
N SER A 150 2.01 -12.23 -15.56
CA SER A 150 3.26 -12.01 -14.83
C SER A 150 4.48 -12.45 -15.64
N ARG A 151 5.31 -11.46 -15.96
CA ARG A 151 6.72 -11.64 -16.35
C ARG A 151 7.59 -11.13 -15.22
N ARG A 152 8.93 -11.15 -15.36
CA ARG A 152 9.85 -10.75 -14.27
C ARG A 152 9.46 -9.37 -13.72
N SER A 153 8.89 -9.37 -12.52
CA SER A 153 8.43 -8.17 -11.81
C SER A 153 8.90 -8.26 -10.37
N CYS A 154 9.18 -7.10 -9.78
CA CYS A 154 9.63 -7.01 -8.41
C CYS A 154 8.97 -5.86 -7.67
N LEU A 155 8.71 -6.09 -6.39
CA LEU A 155 8.31 -5.06 -5.45
C LEU A 155 9.33 -5.06 -4.32
N ASP A 156 10.00 -3.94 -4.17
CA ASP A 156 11.07 -3.73 -3.21
C ASP A 156 10.61 -2.68 -2.19
N ILE A 157 10.48 -3.09 -0.93
CA ILE A 157 9.95 -2.26 0.16
C ILE A 157 10.98 -2.22 1.27
N ARG A 158 11.41 -1.03 1.65
CA ARG A 158 12.41 -0.84 2.71
C ARG A 158 11.98 0.21 3.72
N ARG A 159 12.24 -0.02 5.01
CA ARG A 159 12.03 0.97 6.09
C ARG A 159 10.67 1.66 5.99
N SER A 160 9.64 0.88 5.74
CA SER A 160 8.30 1.40 5.46
C SER A 160 7.31 0.85 6.46
N THR A 161 6.18 1.54 6.62
CA THR A 161 5.08 1.08 7.46
C THR A 161 3.88 0.81 6.55
N LEU A 162 3.33 -0.40 6.62
CA LEU A 162 2.23 -0.84 5.76
C LEU A 162 1.03 -1.24 6.62
N SER A 163 -0.14 -0.69 6.30
CA SER A 163 -1.41 -1.01 6.95
C SER A 163 -2.50 -1.14 5.90
N GLY A 164 -3.09 -2.33 5.78
CA GLY A 164 -4.25 -2.58 4.94
C GLY A 164 -5.39 -3.11 5.79
N GLY A 165 -6.61 -2.60 5.63
CA GLY A 165 -7.79 -3.07 6.34
C GLY A 165 -8.18 -4.50 5.96
N GLU A 166 -8.11 -4.84 4.68
CA GLU A 166 -8.32 -6.20 4.15
C GLU A 166 -7.00 -6.96 4.02
N SER A 167 -6.04 -6.41 3.27
CA SER A 167 -4.73 -7.03 3.09
C SER A 167 -3.65 -6.01 2.69
N VAL A 168 -2.39 -6.35 2.96
CA VAL A 168 -1.26 -5.56 2.44
C VAL A 168 -1.00 -5.91 0.97
N PHE A 169 -0.88 -7.20 0.65
CA PHE A 169 -0.71 -7.68 -0.72
C PHE A 169 -1.90 -8.53 -1.12
N ASN A 170 -2.75 -8.01 -2.01
CA ASN A 170 -3.78 -8.79 -2.69
C ASN A 170 -3.24 -9.27 -4.04
N LEU A 171 -3.05 -10.57 -4.19
CA LEU A 171 -2.49 -11.18 -5.39
C LEU A 171 -3.60 -11.91 -6.16
N ARG A 172 -3.84 -11.47 -7.40
CA ARG A 172 -4.84 -12.04 -8.30
C ARG A 172 -4.14 -12.72 -9.47
N ALA A 173 -4.71 -13.82 -9.95
CA ALA A 173 -4.33 -14.42 -11.22
C ALA A 173 -5.56 -15.14 -11.82
N THR A 174 -5.77 -15.01 -13.12
CA THR A 174 -6.79 -15.76 -13.84
C THR A 174 -6.31 -17.18 -14.19
N GLU A 175 -7.16 -18.19 -14.01
CA GLU A 175 -6.87 -19.60 -14.29
C GLU A 175 -6.32 -19.91 -15.70
N PRO A 176 -6.78 -19.32 -16.81
CA PRO A 176 -6.16 -19.54 -18.13
C PRO A 176 -4.67 -19.11 -18.17
N GLY A 177 -4.27 -18.07 -17.41
CA GLY A 177 -2.86 -17.67 -17.27
C GLY A 177 -1.97 -18.69 -16.55
N ILE A 178 -2.58 -19.56 -15.72
CA ILE A 178 -1.93 -20.63 -14.96
C ILE A 178 -1.97 -21.98 -15.73
N SER A 179 -2.75 -22.07 -16.80
CA SER A 179 -2.93 -23.31 -17.57
C SER A 179 -2.17 -23.27 -18.91
N ASP A 180 -2.22 -22.14 -19.63
CA ASP A 180 -1.77 -22.05 -21.02
C ASP A 180 -0.33 -21.55 -21.21
N ALA A 181 0.27 -20.96 -20.17
CA ALA A 181 1.65 -20.48 -20.26
C ALA A 181 2.67 -21.62 -20.07
N ASN A 182 3.60 -21.76 -21.02
CA ASN A 182 4.73 -22.68 -20.93
C ASN A 182 5.46 -22.44 -19.59
N PRO A 183 5.69 -23.47 -18.73
CA PRO A 183 6.26 -23.28 -17.39
C PRO A 183 7.61 -22.56 -17.36
N THR A 184 8.35 -22.53 -18.47
CA THR A 184 9.62 -21.81 -18.64
C THR A 184 9.47 -20.28 -18.72
N ASP A 185 8.31 -19.78 -19.14
CA ASP A 185 8.01 -18.34 -19.29
C ASP A 185 7.41 -17.72 -18.03
N ARG A 186 6.94 -18.54 -17.09
CA ARG A 186 6.43 -18.06 -15.81
C ARG A 186 7.58 -17.53 -14.97
N ARG A 187 7.49 -16.25 -14.63
CA ARG A 187 8.44 -15.59 -13.75
C ARG A 187 7.65 -15.11 -12.54
N PRO A 188 8.03 -15.55 -11.33
CA PRO A 188 7.34 -15.14 -10.12
C PRO A 188 7.48 -13.64 -9.91
N LEU A 189 6.53 -13.08 -9.18
CA LEU A 189 6.71 -11.80 -8.53
C LEU A 189 7.69 -11.99 -7.36
N ASP A 190 8.80 -11.27 -7.38
CA ASP A 190 9.73 -11.20 -6.25
C ASP A 190 9.35 -10.04 -5.32
N LEU A 191 9.00 -10.36 -4.07
CA LEU A 191 8.78 -9.38 -3.00
C LEU A 191 10.04 -9.29 -2.13
N PHE A 192 10.75 -8.17 -2.20
CA PHE A 192 11.87 -7.84 -1.32
C PHE A 192 11.37 -6.87 -0.25
N ILE A 193 11.44 -7.27 1.02
CA ILE A 193 10.83 -6.50 2.11
C ILE A 193 11.81 -6.46 3.28
N ASP A 194 12.32 -5.27 3.58
CA ASP A 194 13.38 -5.10 4.57
C ASP A 194 13.05 -3.99 5.57
N GLU A 195 13.39 -4.21 6.84
CA GLU A 195 13.20 -3.26 7.94
C GLU A 195 11.76 -2.67 7.98
N THR A 196 10.74 -3.45 7.60
CA THR A 196 9.37 -2.96 7.34
C THR A 196 8.41 -3.39 8.44
N VAL A 197 7.49 -2.49 8.79
CA VAL A 197 6.46 -2.67 9.82
C VAL A 197 5.13 -3.00 9.15
N PHE A 198 4.54 -4.14 9.54
CA PHE A 198 3.19 -4.55 9.17
C PHE A 198 2.22 -4.19 10.31
N ALA A 199 1.70 -2.97 10.27
CA ALA A 199 0.86 -2.39 11.31
C ALA A 199 -0.60 -2.88 11.25
N ALA A 200 -1.39 -2.64 12.29
CA ALA A 200 -2.79 -3.05 12.30
C ALA A 200 -3.57 -2.36 11.17
N GLY A 201 -4.47 -3.09 10.52
CA GLY A 201 -5.41 -2.52 9.56
C GLY A 201 -6.45 -1.65 10.27
N ILE A 202 -7.24 -0.90 9.50
CA ILE A 202 -8.46 -0.24 9.99
C ILE A 202 -9.56 -0.56 8.98
N SER A 203 -10.68 -1.12 9.44
CA SER A 203 -11.83 -1.40 8.57
C SER A 203 -12.61 -0.12 8.28
N SER A 204 -13.18 -0.01 7.09
CA SER A 204 -14.10 1.08 6.72
C SER A 204 -15.54 0.87 7.20
N THR A 205 -15.92 -0.36 7.57
CA THR A 205 -17.32 -0.77 7.75
C THR A 205 -17.68 -1.38 9.11
N HIS A 206 -16.70 -1.70 9.97
CA HIS A 206 -16.97 -2.40 11.23
C HIS A 206 -16.22 -1.81 12.42
N ASP A 207 -16.92 -1.70 13.56
CA ASP A 207 -16.36 -1.54 14.93
C ASP A 207 -15.64 -2.81 15.44
N GLY A 208 -15.46 -3.82 14.57
CA GLY A 208 -14.75 -5.06 14.87
C GLY A 208 -13.27 -4.99 14.50
N GLU A 209 -12.43 -5.73 15.24
CA GLU A 209 -10.99 -5.82 14.96
C GLU A 209 -10.74 -6.26 13.50
N PRO A 210 -10.03 -5.44 12.70
CA PRO A 210 -9.80 -5.75 11.29
C PRO A 210 -8.95 -7.02 11.14
N GLN A 211 -9.48 -8.00 10.42
CA GLN A 211 -8.76 -9.21 10.00
C GLN A 211 -7.86 -8.92 8.80
N ALA A 212 -6.90 -8.00 8.99
CA ALA A 212 -5.94 -7.61 7.95
C ALA A 212 -4.94 -8.74 7.67
N ALA A 213 -4.96 -9.34 6.48
CA ALA A 213 -3.94 -10.29 6.04
C ALA A 213 -2.65 -9.58 5.60
N ILE A 214 -1.49 -10.22 5.73
CA ILE A 214 -0.29 -9.73 4.99
C ILE A 214 -0.50 -10.02 3.51
N ILE A 215 -0.83 -11.26 3.16
CA ILE A 215 -1.02 -11.71 1.79
C ILE A 215 -2.41 -12.33 1.65
N SER A 216 -3.20 -11.83 0.70
CA SER A 216 -4.39 -12.48 0.17
C SER A 216 -4.04 -13.07 -1.19
N ILE A 217 -4.05 -14.40 -1.29
CA ILE A 217 -3.69 -15.14 -2.51
C ILE A 217 -4.44 -16.47 -2.55
N ARG A 218 -4.97 -16.82 -3.72
CA ARG A 218 -5.58 -18.14 -3.92
C ARG A 218 -4.52 -19.23 -3.80
N LYS A 219 -4.84 -20.33 -3.12
CA LYS A 219 -3.89 -21.44 -2.92
C LYS A 219 -3.30 -21.94 -4.23
N GLN A 220 -4.09 -22.04 -5.30
CA GLN A 220 -3.64 -22.49 -6.62
C GLN A 220 -2.53 -21.60 -7.20
N VAL A 221 -2.62 -20.28 -6.99
CA VAL A 221 -1.64 -19.29 -7.47
C VAL A 221 -0.33 -19.42 -6.69
N LEU A 222 -0.45 -19.68 -5.38
CA LEU A 222 0.69 -19.92 -4.51
C LEU A 222 1.40 -21.24 -4.84
N ASP A 223 0.64 -22.33 -5.00
CA ASP A 223 1.15 -23.66 -5.34
C ASP A 223 1.80 -23.67 -6.74
N ALA A 224 1.35 -22.80 -7.66
CA ALA A 224 1.98 -22.58 -8.96
C ALA A 224 3.33 -21.83 -8.89
N GLY A 225 3.77 -21.42 -7.69
CA GLY A 225 5.08 -20.79 -7.48
C GLY A 225 5.20 -19.39 -8.07
N LEU A 226 4.08 -18.66 -8.24
CA LEU A 226 4.05 -17.33 -8.86
C LEU A 226 4.48 -16.20 -7.91
N LEU A 227 4.78 -16.52 -6.66
CA LEU A 227 5.18 -15.57 -5.63
C LEU A 227 6.47 -16.04 -4.95
N ARG A 228 7.43 -15.13 -4.83
CA ARG A 228 8.61 -15.29 -3.99
C ARG A 228 8.66 -14.18 -2.97
N TRP A 229 9.07 -14.53 -1.76
CA TRP A 229 9.23 -13.61 -0.64
C TRP A 229 10.69 -13.58 -0.22
N TRP A 230 11.21 -12.40 0.07
CA TRP A 230 12.55 -12.15 0.58
C TRP A 230 12.45 -11.08 1.68
N GLY A 231 12.30 -11.53 2.92
CA GLY A 231 12.03 -10.68 4.07
C GLY A 231 13.18 -10.64 5.08
N ALA A 232 13.63 -9.45 5.48
CA ALA A 232 14.61 -9.29 6.56
C ALA A 232 14.18 -8.22 7.58
N HIS A 233 14.37 -8.50 8.88
CA HIS A 233 14.11 -7.55 9.98
C HIS A 233 12.70 -6.92 9.97
N ASN A 234 11.69 -7.65 9.52
CA ASN A 234 10.32 -7.15 9.45
C ASN A 234 9.58 -7.38 10.76
N GLY A 235 8.76 -6.41 11.17
CA GLY A 235 7.95 -6.50 12.38
C GLY A 235 6.46 -6.61 12.07
N PHE A 236 5.76 -7.41 12.88
CA PHE A 236 4.35 -7.70 12.71
C PHE A 236 3.56 -7.36 13.99
N THR A 237 2.43 -6.67 13.82
CA THR A 237 1.61 -6.24 14.95
C THR A 237 0.99 -7.43 15.66
N PRO A 238 0.97 -7.45 17.01
CA PRO A 238 0.34 -8.54 17.76
C PRO A 238 -1.18 -8.61 17.54
N LEU A 239 -1.80 -7.51 17.09
CA LEU A 239 -3.22 -7.46 16.74
C LEU A 239 -3.54 -8.19 15.44
N ARG A 240 -2.53 -8.57 14.65
CA ARG A 240 -2.72 -9.23 13.35
C ARG A 240 -2.82 -10.73 13.54
N ARG A 241 -3.99 -11.28 13.23
CA ARG A 241 -4.30 -12.69 13.45
C ARG A 241 -3.94 -13.58 12.25
N GLN A 242 -3.77 -13.03 11.05
CA GLN A 242 -3.57 -13.81 9.82
C GLN A 242 -2.46 -13.23 8.93
N TYR A 243 -1.52 -14.09 8.53
CA TYR A 243 -0.42 -13.78 7.60
C TYR A 243 -0.84 -14.05 6.15
N LEU A 244 -1.64 -15.10 5.94
CA LEU A 244 -2.05 -15.56 4.62
C LEU A 244 -3.56 -15.89 4.62
N VAL A 245 -4.28 -15.40 3.62
CA VAL A 245 -5.70 -15.70 3.40
C VAL A 245 -5.91 -16.18 1.97
N ASP A 246 -6.73 -17.21 1.82
CA ASP A 246 -7.22 -17.64 0.51
C ASP A 246 -8.64 -17.08 0.32
N PRO A 247 -8.84 -16.09 -0.58
CA PRO A 247 -10.15 -15.47 -0.78
C PRO A 247 -11.18 -16.44 -1.38
N GLY A 248 -10.76 -17.58 -1.93
CA GLY A 248 -11.65 -18.61 -2.46
C GLY A 248 -12.10 -19.65 -1.43
N ARG A 249 -11.63 -19.57 -0.17
CA ARG A 249 -11.99 -20.51 0.90
C ARG A 249 -12.64 -19.77 2.08
N PRO A 250 -13.92 -20.08 2.40
CA PRO A 250 -14.64 -19.39 3.47
C PRO A 250 -14.10 -19.65 4.88
N THR A 251 -13.44 -20.81 5.10
CA THR A 251 -12.93 -21.21 6.41
C THR A 251 -11.42 -21.46 6.36
N PRO A 252 -10.61 -20.65 7.07
CA PRO A 252 -9.22 -20.99 7.28
C PRO A 252 -9.16 -22.28 8.11
N SER A 253 -8.55 -23.34 7.59
CA SER A 253 -8.16 -24.48 8.43
C SER A 253 -7.28 -23.96 9.58
N GLU A 254 -7.37 -24.52 10.78
CA GLU A 254 -6.68 -24.01 12.00
C GLU A 254 -5.18 -23.70 11.82
N ARG A 255 -4.50 -24.36 10.86
CA ARG A 255 -3.07 -24.15 10.58
C ARG A 255 -2.79 -23.14 9.47
N TRP A 256 -3.70 -22.99 8.50
CA TRP A 256 -3.51 -22.10 7.35
C TRP A 256 -3.56 -20.63 7.80
N GLY A 257 -2.74 -19.79 7.19
CA GLY A 257 -2.70 -18.37 7.53
C GLY A 257 -1.96 -17.99 8.82
N THR A 258 -1.52 -18.95 9.62
CA THR A 258 -0.72 -18.68 10.83
C THR A 258 0.71 -18.21 10.48
N ALA A 259 1.39 -17.54 11.42
CA ALA A 259 2.81 -17.17 11.28
C ALA A 259 3.71 -18.39 11.03
N ARG A 260 3.39 -19.55 11.63
CA ARG A 260 4.09 -20.82 11.42
C ARG A 260 3.84 -21.38 10.02
N HIS A 261 2.63 -21.29 9.49
CA HIS A 261 2.37 -21.70 8.12
C HIS A 261 3.07 -20.79 7.10
N PHE A 262 3.03 -19.48 7.33
CA PHE A 262 3.80 -18.52 6.55
C PHE A 262 5.31 -18.84 6.58
N ALA A 263 5.83 -19.26 7.74
CA ALA A 263 7.21 -19.72 7.89
C ALA A 263 7.56 -20.93 7.03
N SER A 264 6.66 -21.91 6.94
CA SER A 264 6.90 -23.11 6.15
C SER A 264 6.91 -22.84 4.65
N LEU A 265 6.15 -21.83 4.20
CA LEU A 265 6.11 -21.42 2.79
C LEU A 265 7.35 -20.62 2.39
N PHE A 266 7.86 -19.79 3.30
CA PHE A 266 9.03 -18.93 3.07
C PHE A 266 10.09 -19.14 4.16
N PRO A 267 10.77 -20.32 4.17
CA PRO A 267 11.80 -20.62 5.17
C PRO A 267 13.08 -19.81 4.93
N SER A 268 14.00 -19.82 5.88
CA SER A 268 15.35 -19.27 5.67
C SER A 268 16.00 -19.88 4.41
N PRO A 269 16.69 -19.09 3.55
CA PRO A 269 17.09 -17.70 3.72
C PRO A 269 16.07 -16.65 3.24
N HIS A 270 14.87 -17.06 2.83
CA HIS A 270 13.83 -16.15 2.33
C HIS A 270 13.18 -15.31 3.43
N ARG A 271 13.38 -15.67 4.70
CA ARG A 271 12.88 -14.92 5.85
C ARG A 271 13.89 -14.92 6.98
N ILE A 272 14.41 -13.73 7.29
CA ILE A 272 15.51 -13.52 8.25
C ILE A 272 15.02 -12.61 9.37
N ARG A 273 15.15 -13.09 10.62
CA ARG A 273 14.84 -12.35 11.85
C ARG A 273 13.48 -11.62 11.82
N PRO A 274 12.34 -12.31 11.56
CA PRO A 274 11.03 -11.70 11.74
C PRO A 274 10.80 -11.36 13.22
N LEU A 275 10.14 -10.24 13.49
CA LEU A 275 9.73 -9.82 14.83
C LEU A 275 8.22 -10.02 15.00
N ASP A 276 7.86 -11.05 15.74
CA ASP A 276 6.48 -11.45 16.03
C ASP A 276 6.21 -11.46 17.54
N GLY A 277 4.93 -11.44 17.92
CA GLY A 277 4.48 -11.60 19.31
C GLY A 277 4.12 -10.30 20.04
N PRO A 278 3.70 -10.38 21.32
CA PRO A 278 3.09 -9.25 22.04
C PRO A 278 3.96 -7.99 22.14
N ARG A 279 5.29 -8.18 22.22
CA ARG A 279 6.27 -7.08 22.32
C ARG A 279 6.89 -6.68 20.99
N ALA A 280 6.42 -7.24 19.87
CA ALA A 280 6.97 -6.99 18.55
C ALA A 280 6.86 -5.52 18.17
N ILE A 281 5.69 -5.12 17.68
CA ILE A 281 5.36 -3.73 17.33
C ILE A 281 3.96 -3.36 17.87
N PRO A 282 3.75 -3.41 19.20
CA PRO A 282 2.54 -2.84 19.80
C PRO A 282 2.49 -1.33 19.51
N LEU A 283 1.31 -0.79 19.25
CA LEU A 283 1.13 0.65 19.04
C LEU A 283 1.22 1.39 20.38
N ALA A 284 1.74 2.62 20.35
CA ALA A 284 1.81 3.49 21.52
C ALA A 284 0.42 3.91 22.01
N THR A 285 -0.51 4.11 21.06
CA THR A 285 -1.91 4.47 21.31
C THR A 285 -2.82 3.66 20.38
N PRO A 286 -4.08 3.40 20.77
CA PRO A 286 -5.07 2.84 19.87
C PRO A 286 -5.21 3.67 18.58
N LEU A 287 -5.49 3.01 17.46
CA LEU A 287 -5.73 3.70 16.18
C LEU A 287 -7.06 4.47 16.23
N PRO A 288 -7.11 5.72 15.72
CA PRO A 288 -8.37 6.45 15.58
C PRO A 288 -9.19 5.90 14.40
N LYS A 289 -10.34 6.52 14.13
CA LYS A 289 -11.11 6.25 12.90
C LYS A 289 -10.25 6.53 11.67
N ALA A 290 -10.45 5.78 10.59
CA ALA A 290 -9.66 5.91 9.36
C ALA A 290 -9.65 7.33 8.77
N THR A 291 -10.74 8.08 8.91
CA THR A 291 -10.83 9.48 8.44
C THR A 291 -9.94 10.44 9.23
N GLN A 292 -9.68 10.13 10.51
CA GLN A 292 -8.88 10.92 11.46
C GLN A 292 -7.41 10.48 11.53
N LEU A 293 -7.03 9.44 10.79
CA LEU A 293 -5.70 8.88 10.85
C LEU A 293 -4.64 9.83 10.29
N ARG A 294 -3.52 9.88 11.01
CA ARG A 294 -2.26 10.57 10.65
C ARG A 294 -1.06 9.65 10.88
N PRO A 295 0.12 9.90 10.27
CA PRO A 295 1.28 9.02 10.40
C PRO A 295 1.68 8.70 11.83
N THR A 296 1.65 9.68 12.74
CA THR A 296 2.04 9.52 14.15
C THR A 296 1.19 8.52 14.94
N HIS A 297 -0.03 8.19 14.48
CA HIS A 297 -0.86 7.15 15.11
C HIS A 297 -0.30 5.74 14.92
N PHE A 298 0.63 5.54 13.99
CA PHE A 298 1.34 4.27 13.81
C PHE A 298 2.60 4.13 14.68
N ARG A 299 2.87 5.08 15.57
CA ARG A 299 4.03 4.99 16.49
C ARG A 299 3.93 3.72 17.31
N ILE A 300 5.04 2.98 17.36
CA ILE A 300 5.16 1.80 18.21
C ILE A 300 5.46 2.23 19.65
N ALA A 301 4.96 1.48 20.63
CA ALA A 301 5.12 1.79 22.04
C ALA A 301 6.60 1.76 22.45
N ALA A 302 6.99 2.57 23.43
CA ALA A 302 8.36 2.62 23.97
C ALA A 302 8.89 1.26 24.47
N THR A 303 7.99 0.34 24.84
CA THR A 303 8.32 -1.02 25.31
C THR A 303 8.56 -2.03 24.18
N SER A 304 8.35 -1.61 22.92
CA SER A 304 8.47 -2.42 21.71
C SER A 304 9.93 -2.80 21.42
N LEU A 305 10.14 -4.07 21.07
CA LEU A 305 11.45 -4.54 20.56
C LEU A 305 11.76 -3.96 19.17
N GLY A 306 10.74 -3.53 18.42
CA GLY A 306 10.86 -2.92 17.09
C GLY A 306 11.70 -1.65 17.06
N LEU A 307 11.84 -0.96 18.19
CA LEU A 307 12.65 0.26 18.31
C LEU A 307 14.15 -0.01 18.14
N LYS A 308 14.60 -1.26 18.31
CA LYS A 308 16.02 -1.66 18.20
C LYS A 308 16.22 -2.90 17.33
N TRP A 309 15.25 -3.22 16.48
CA TRP A 309 15.24 -4.50 15.75
C TRP A 309 16.07 -4.49 14.47
N ALA A 310 16.20 -3.34 13.82
CA ALA A 310 16.96 -3.20 12.59
C ALA A 310 18.48 -3.36 12.86
N PRO A 311 19.28 -3.68 11.83
CA PRO A 311 20.74 -3.63 11.90
C PRO A 311 21.24 -2.30 12.49
N GLY A 312 22.20 -2.42 13.42
CA GLY A 312 22.74 -1.28 14.17
C GLY A 312 21.87 -0.82 15.34
N GLY A 313 20.85 -1.58 15.75
CA GLY A 313 20.00 -1.25 16.90
C GLY A 313 19.02 -0.10 16.62
N ARG A 314 18.67 0.10 15.35
CA ARG A 314 17.78 1.17 14.88
C ARG A 314 16.30 0.72 14.90
N PRO A 315 15.35 1.67 14.89
CA PRO A 315 13.94 1.34 14.71
C PRO A 315 13.66 0.80 13.30
N ILE A 316 12.72 -0.15 13.20
CA ILE A 316 12.13 -0.60 11.93
C ILE A 316 10.91 0.25 11.56
N GLY A 317 10.56 0.28 10.28
CA GLY A 317 9.44 1.05 9.75
C GLY A 317 9.82 2.45 9.28
N ALA A 318 8.82 3.23 8.87
CA ALA A 318 9.02 4.59 8.41
C ALA A 318 9.24 5.58 9.56
N ASP A 319 9.92 6.70 9.27
CA ASP A 319 9.98 7.85 10.18
C ASP A 319 8.64 8.60 10.18
N LEU A 320 7.78 8.25 11.14
CA LEU A 320 6.42 8.76 11.22
C LEU A 320 6.36 10.24 11.60
N ASP A 321 7.35 10.75 12.32
CA ASP A 321 7.43 12.15 12.73
C ASP A 321 7.72 13.02 11.51
N LYS A 322 8.67 12.60 10.69
CA LYS A 322 8.98 13.25 9.41
C LYS A 322 7.77 13.26 8.48
N LEU A 323 7.06 12.13 8.35
CA LEU A 323 5.89 12.02 7.47
C LEU A 323 4.71 12.88 7.96
N ASP A 324 4.49 13.00 9.27
CA ASP A 324 3.44 13.85 9.83
C ASP A 324 3.75 15.35 9.69
N ALA A 325 5.01 15.73 9.89
CA ALA A 325 5.48 17.08 9.63
C ALA A 325 5.33 17.46 8.14
N GLN A 326 5.59 16.52 7.22
CA GLN A 326 5.34 16.69 5.80
C GLN A 326 3.86 16.89 5.48
N LEU A 327 2.96 16.19 6.18
CA LEU A 327 1.51 16.32 5.99
C LEU A 327 1.02 17.73 6.35
N GLY A 328 1.58 18.33 7.41
CA GLY A 328 1.20 19.67 7.87
C GLY A 328 -0.27 19.75 8.25
N THR A 329 -0.97 20.77 7.74
CA THR A 329 -2.40 21.03 7.98
C THR A 329 -3.34 20.25 7.04
N VAL A 330 -2.80 19.45 6.10
CA VAL A 330 -3.62 18.66 5.17
C VAL A 330 -4.24 17.46 5.89
N GLY A 331 -5.52 17.18 5.61
CA GLY A 331 -6.23 16.07 6.23
C GLY A 331 -6.74 16.36 7.64
N PRO A 332 -6.94 15.35 8.48
CA PRO A 332 -7.48 15.56 9.82
C PRO A 332 -6.51 16.38 10.68
N PRO A 333 -7.01 17.25 11.59
CA PRO A 333 -6.14 18.07 12.42
C PRO A 333 -5.19 17.21 13.25
N PRO A 334 -3.96 17.68 13.54
CA PRO A 334 -3.10 17.02 14.51
C PRO A 334 -3.86 16.85 15.82
N ASN A 335 -4.05 15.61 16.25
CA ASN A 335 -4.74 15.34 17.51
C ASN A 335 -3.81 15.73 18.67
N SER A 336 -4.37 16.09 19.84
CA SER A 336 -3.61 16.46 21.04
C SER A 336 -3.05 15.27 21.83
N GLN A 337 -3.33 14.03 21.41
CA GLN A 337 -2.79 12.80 22.01
C GLN A 337 -2.16 11.86 20.97
N PRO A 338 -1.16 12.29 20.17
CA PRO A 338 -0.34 11.33 19.46
C PRO A 338 0.52 10.60 20.51
N GLY A 339 0.63 9.27 20.42
CA GLY A 339 1.44 8.50 21.38
C GLY A 339 2.83 9.09 21.54
N GLU A 340 3.34 9.15 22.78
CA GLU A 340 4.59 9.82 23.11
C GLU A 340 5.72 9.37 22.17
N ARG A 341 6.52 10.35 21.73
CA ARG A 341 7.71 10.07 20.94
C ARG A 341 8.64 9.23 21.82
N PRO A 342 9.11 8.06 21.35
CA PRO A 342 10.10 7.31 22.10
C PRO A 342 11.37 8.17 22.24
N ASP A 343 11.92 8.25 23.45
CA ASP A 343 13.26 8.79 23.65
C ASP A 343 14.26 7.80 23.02
N PHE A 344 14.91 8.25 21.95
CA PHE A 344 15.96 7.49 21.25
C PHE A 344 17.33 8.00 21.63
#